data_AF-A0A7S2YYF4-F1
#
_entry.id   AF-A0A7S2YYF4-F1
#
_cell.length_a   1.000
_cell.length_b   1.000
_cell.length_c   1.000
_cell.angle_alpha   90.00
_cell.angle_beta   90.00
_cell.angle_gamma   90.00
#
_symmetry.space_group_name_H-M   'P 1'
#
loop_
_entity.id
_entity.type
_entity.pdbx_description
1 polymer ?
#
loop_
_entity_poly.entity_id
_entity_poly.type
_entity_poly.pdbx_seq_one_letter_code
_entity_poly.pdbx_strand_id
1 'polypeptide(L)'
;FDFFMFTTTWAGTFCDHEFGRHCKHVMGLRNLTIHGLWPNYDSGKYPQFCDKRKFDPDKVSDLQDRLNAEWPDLLSKGGLWSHEFEKHGTCSASVLPTEHDYFGAALSLNERLDLTSALFRAGIQPSSTQAYPTKDIVKAVKSVIGDDVDPELNCADGNLQEIRVCFTKTFQARNCDS
;
A
#
# COMPACT_ATOMS: atom_id res chain seq x y z
N PHE A 1 -13.43 -11.33 -6.76
CA PHE A 1 -12.79 -10.93 -5.50
C PHE A 1 -13.86 -10.58 -4.50
N ASP A 2 -13.53 -10.61 -3.21
CA ASP A 2 -14.45 -10.42 -2.08
C ASP A 2 -14.11 -9.13 -1.32
N PHE A 3 -12.83 -8.77 -1.24
CA PHE A 3 -12.35 -7.55 -0.59
C PHE A 3 -11.13 -6.95 -1.33
N PHE A 4 -10.79 -5.71 -0.96
CA PHE A 4 -9.53 -5.08 -1.35
C PHE A 4 -8.53 -5.13 -0.20
N MET A 5 -7.30 -5.50 -0.48
CA MET A 5 -6.16 -5.35 0.41
C MET A 5 -5.35 -4.14 -0.06
N PHE A 6 -5.33 -3.08 0.74
CA PHE A 6 -4.50 -1.92 0.49
C PHE A 6 -3.16 -2.10 1.21
N THR A 7 -2.07 -2.14 0.45
CA THR A 7 -0.73 -2.43 0.92
C THR A 7 0.14 -1.18 0.84
N THR A 8 0.78 -0.83 1.94
CA THR A 8 1.78 0.24 2.03
C THR A 8 3.12 -0.32 2.46
N THR A 9 4.19 0.21 1.90
CA THR A 9 5.56 -0.24 2.13
C THR A 9 6.36 0.83 2.85
N TRP A 10 7.16 0.39 3.84
CA TRP A 10 8.14 1.23 4.50
C TRP A 10 9.44 1.27 3.68
N ALA A 11 9.73 2.41 3.08
CA ALA A 11 10.86 2.57 2.17
C ALA A 11 12.21 2.21 2.80
N GLY A 12 12.42 2.56 4.08
CA GLY A 12 13.66 2.25 4.79
C GLY A 12 13.99 0.76 4.82
N THR A 13 13.02 -0.06 5.27
CA THR A 13 13.20 -1.52 5.36
C THR A 13 13.23 -2.18 3.98
N PHE A 14 12.42 -1.71 3.04
CA PHE A 14 12.47 -2.19 1.66
C PHE A 14 13.86 -2.02 1.02
N CYS A 15 14.56 -0.93 1.36
CA CYS A 15 15.85 -0.59 0.76
C CYS A 15 17.09 -1.11 1.49
N ASP A 16 16.96 -1.53 2.76
CA ASP A 16 18.11 -1.87 3.63
C ASP A 16 18.81 -3.19 3.28
N HIS A 17 18.14 -4.18 2.71
CA HIS A 17 18.70 -5.55 2.64
C HIS A 17 19.15 -6.05 1.25
N GLU A 18 18.67 -5.51 0.13
CA GLU A 18 19.10 -5.98 -1.22
C GLU A 18 19.26 -4.88 -2.28
N PHE A 19 18.77 -3.67 -2.02
CA PHE A 19 18.59 -2.64 -3.05
C PHE A 19 19.26 -1.30 -2.77
N GLY A 20 20.10 -1.18 -1.74
CA GLY A 20 20.70 0.11 -1.33
C GLY A 20 21.40 0.91 -2.46
N ARG A 21 21.89 0.25 -3.52
CA ARG A 21 22.40 0.93 -4.73
C ARG A 21 21.31 1.45 -5.67
N HIS A 22 20.17 0.79 -5.72
CA HIS A 22 18.99 1.11 -6.54
C HIS A 22 18.01 2.05 -5.83
N CYS A 23 18.04 2.12 -4.50
CA CYS A 23 17.14 2.96 -3.70
C CYS A 23 17.65 4.39 -3.45
N LYS A 24 18.67 4.88 -4.16
CA LYS A 24 19.34 6.14 -3.79
C LYS A 24 18.42 7.37 -3.73
N HIS A 25 17.37 7.42 -4.55
CA HIS A 25 16.41 8.53 -4.53
C HIS A 25 15.40 8.48 -3.38
N VAL A 26 15.25 7.33 -2.71
CA VAL A 26 14.32 7.14 -1.57
C VAL A 26 15.01 7.05 -0.22
N MET A 27 16.35 7.17 -0.16
CA MET A 27 17.16 7.13 1.07
C MET A 27 16.78 8.18 2.13
N GLY A 28 15.92 9.15 1.79
CA GLY A 28 15.39 10.16 2.72
C GLY A 28 13.89 10.04 3.00
N LEU A 29 13.19 9.09 2.39
CA LEU A 29 11.76 8.89 2.66
C LEU A 29 11.58 8.36 4.07
N ARG A 30 10.80 9.10 4.87
CA ARG A 30 10.46 8.77 6.26
C ARG A 30 8.97 8.49 6.38
N ASN A 31 8.38 7.92 5.34
CA ASN A 31 6.95 7.67 5.24
C ASN A 31 6.69 6.31 4.60
N LEU A 32 5.47 5.81 4.85
CA LEU A 32 4.88 4.73 4.07
C LEU A 32 4.51 5.26 2.69
N THR A 33 4.74 4.45 1.67
CA THR A 33 4.28 4.67 0.28
C THR A 33 3.37 3.54 -0.15
N ILE A 34 2.47 3.80 -1.08
CA ILE A 34 1.60 2.77 -1.63
C ILE A 34 2.45 1.72 -2.35
N HIS A 35 2.18 0.45 -2.07
CA HIS A 35 2.64 -0.67 -2.89
C HIS A 35 1.53 -1.07 -3.86
N GLY A 36 0.30 -1.24 -3.37
CA GLY A 36 -0.78 -1.77 -4.18
C GLY A 36 -2.16 -1.72 -3.55
N LEU A 37 -3.18 -1.84 -4.41
CA LEU A 37 -4.57 -2.06 -4.03
C LEU A 37 -5.04 -3.37 -4.67
N TRP A 38 -5.11 -4.44 -3.90
CA TRP A 38 -5.25 -5.78 -4.45
C TRP A 38 -6.64 -6.35 -4.21
N PRO A 39 -7.40 -6.70 -5.27
CA PRO A 39 -8.55 -7.57 -5.13
C PRO A 39 -8.12 -8.93 -4.55
N ASN A 40 -8.73 -9.38 -3.46
CA ASN A 40 -8.45 -10.66 -2.80
C ASN A 40 -9.74 -11.46 -2.60
N TYR A 41 -9.62 -12.77 -2.38
CA TYR A 41 -10.71 -13.66 -1.98
C TYR A 41 -10.56 -14.04 -0.51
N ASP A 42 -11.67 -14.27 0.18
CA ASP A 42 -11.68 -14.73 1.59
C ASP A 42 -11.02 -16.12 1.75
N SER A 43 -10.78 -16.84 0.64
CA SER A 43 -10.03 -18.11 0.61
C SER A 43 -8.50 -17.96 0.70
N GLY A 44 -7.98 -16.74 0.90
CA GLY A 44 -6.55 -16.43 0.87
C GLY A 44 -5.92 -16.37 -0.53
N LYS A 45 -6.66 -16.73 -1.58
CA LYS A 45 -6.23 -16.56 -2.98
C LYS A 45 -6.53 -15.15 -3.49
N TYR A 46 -5.89 -14.75 -4.58
CA TYR A 46 -6.21 -13.51 -5.29
C TYR A 46 -6.29 -13.74 -6.81
N PRO A 47 -7.22 -13.09 -7.51
CA PRO A 47 -7.23 -13.06 -8.96
C PRO A 47 -6.07 -12.18 -9.48
N GLN A 48 -5.54 -12.51 -10.65
CA GLN A 48 -4.46 -11.75 -11.28
C GLN A 48 -4.61 -11.74 -12.81
N PHE A 49 -4.16 -10.66 -13.45
CA PHE A 49 -4.18 -10.49 -14.92
C PHE A 49 -5.56 -10.80 -15.53
N CYS A 50 -6.61 -10.19 -14.99
CA CYS A 50 -7.99 -10.59 -15.27
C CYS A 50 -8.51 -10.18 -16.64
N ASP A 51 -7.84 -9.25 -17.31
CA ASP A 51 -8.14 -8.89 -18.69
C ASP A 51 -6.88 -8.47 -19.46
N LYS A 52 -7.07 -7.98 -20.69
CA LYS A 52 -5.99 -7.62 -21.62
C LYS A 52 -5.65 -6.13 -21.64
N ARG A 53 -6.25 -5.31 -20.77
CA ARG A 53 -5.95 -3.88 -20.71
C ARG A 53 -4.49 -3.69 -20.34
N LYS A 54 -3.87 -2.75 -21.04
CA LYS A 54 -2.52 -2.28 -20.76
C LYS A 54 -2.63 -0.94 -20.07
N PHE A 55 -1.70 -0.72 -19.14
CA PHE A 55 -1.55 0.56 -18.47
C PHE A 55 -1.30 1.66 -19.50
N ASP A 56 -1.99 2.78 -19.34
CA ASP A 56 -1.96 3.92 -20.25
C ASP A 56 -1.78 5.20 -19.42
N PRO A 57 -0.55 5.75 -19.36
CA PRO A 57 -0.26 6.89 -18.48
C PRO A 57 -1.11 8.13 -18.77
N ASP A 58 -1.63 8.27 -20.00
CA ASP A 58 -2.49 9.40 -20.37
C ASP A 58 -3.81 9.38 -19.59
N LYS A 59 -4.30 8.20 -19.21
CA LYS A 59 -5.55 8.03 -18.44
C LYS A 59 -5.44 8.43 -16.98
N VAL A 60 -4.23 8.68 -16.49
CA VAL A 60 -3.94 9.08 -15.11
C VAL A 60 -3.02 10.30 -15.06
N SER A 61 -2.95 11.06 -16.15
CA SER A 61 -2.09 12.23 -16.28
C SER A 61 -2.36 13.30 -15.21
N ASP A 62 -3.62 13.46 -14.80
CA ASP A 62 -4.03 14.36 -13.71
C ASP A 62 -3.62 13.86 -12.32
N LEU A 63 -3.36 12.56 -12.17
CA LEU A 63 -2.91 11.93 -10.92
C LEU A 63 -1.39 11.80 -10.83
N GLN A 64 -0.64 12.15 -11.88
CA GLN A 64 0.78 11.81 -12.01
C GLN A 64 1.65 12.35 -10.86
N ASP A 65 1.43 13.59 -10.43
CA ASP A 65 2.19 14.18 -9.32
C ASP A 65 1.94 13.43 -8.00
N ARG A 66 0.68 13.06 -7.74
CA ARG A 66 0.32 12.26 -6.57
C ARG A 66 0.88 10.85 -6.65
N LEU A 67 0.81 10.20 -7.82
CA LEU A 67 1.39 8.88 -8.02
C LEU A 67 2.91 8.89 -7.79
N ASN A 68 3.62 9.90 -8.27
CA ASN A 68 5.05 10.06 -8.02
C ASN A 68 5.39 10.25 -6.54
N ALA A 69 4.56 10.99 -5.80
CA ALA A 69 4.81 11.29 -4.39
C ALA A 69 4.38 10.15 -3.45
N GLU A 70 3.23 9.55 -3.72
CA GLU A 70 2.54 8.61 -2.82
C GLU A 70 2.76 7.14 -3.21
N TRP A 71 2.97 6.85 -4.50
CA TRP A 71 3.17 5.50 -5.05
C TRP A 71 4.47 5.38 -5.88
N PRO A 72 5.63 5.89 -5.41
CA PRO A 72 6.87 5.82 -6.17
C PRO A 72 7.36 4.39 -6.38
N ASP A 73 7.99 4.14 -7.52
CA ASP A 73 8.84 2.96 -7.69
C ASP A 73 10.13 3.13 -6.88
N LEU A 74 10.20 2.46 -5.74
CA LEU A 74 11.34 2.51 -4.83
C LEU A 74 12.65 1.97 -5.43
N LEU A 75 12.59 1.18 -6.51
CA LEU A 75 13.76 0.60 -7.18
C LEU A 75 14.25 1.42 -8.38
N SER A 76 13.56 2.50 -8.74
CA SER A 76 13.83 3.32 -9.94
C SER A 76 13.84 2.54 -11.27
N LYS A 77 13.21 1.37 -11.35
CA LYS A 77 13.23 0.54 -12.57
C LYS A 77 12.16 0.95 -13.57
N GLY A 78 11.18 1.72 -13.11
CA GLY A 78 9.95 1.98 -13.84
C GLY A 78 9.03 0.76 -13.86
N GLY A 79 7.76 1.01 -14.21
CA GLY A 79 6.79 -0.06 -14.46
C GLY A 79 6.07 -0.60 -13.22
N LEU A 80 6.26 0.00 -12.03
CA LEU A 80 5.46 -0.35 -10.85
C LEU A 80 3.96 -0.16 -11.13
N TRP A 81 3.55 1.02 -11.62
CA TRP A 81 2.14 1.31 -11.89
C TRP A 81 1.55 0.39 -12.97
N SER A 82 2.31 0.11 -14.03
CA SER A 82 1.85 -0.82 -15.06
C SER A 82 1.73 -2.24 -14.53
N HIS A 83 2.68 -2.71 -13.71
CA HIS A 83 2.59 -4.00 -13.04
C HIS A 83 1.35 -4.10 -12.16
N GLU A 84 1.17 -3.11 -11.27
CA GLU A 84 0.07 -3.10 -10.30
C GLU A 84 -1.30 -3.00 -10.99
N PHE A 85 -1.43 -2.15 -12.01
CA PHE A 85 -2.68 -2.07 -12.75
C PHE A 85 -2.95 -3.35 -13.56
N GLU A 86 -1.99 -3.82 -14.35
CA GLU A 86 -2.22 -4.98 -15.24
C GLU A 86 -2.46 -6.26 -14.45
N LYS A 87 -1.73 -6.47 -13.35
CA LYS A 87 -1.85 -7.66 -12.51
C LYS A 87 -3.03 -7.60 -11.56
N HIS A 88 -3.25 -6.48 -10.87
CA HIS A 88 -4.23 -6.36 -9.79
C HIS A 88 -5.41 -5.47 -10.16
N GLY A 89 -5.15 -4.28 -10.72
CA GLY A 89 -6.19 -3.31 -11.10
C GLY A 89 -7.21 -3.87 -12.10
N THR A 90 -6.78 -4.63 -13.10
CA THR A 90 -7.67 -5.29 -14.09
C THR A 90 -8.71 -6.19 -13.42
N CYS A 91 -8.40 -6.77 -12.27
CA CYS A 91 -9.28 -7.65 -11.51
C CYS A 91 -10.33 -6.91 -10.65
N SER A 92 -10.25 -5.58 -10.59
CA SER A 92 -11.17 -4.73 -9.83
C SER A 92 -12.31 -4.14 -10.68
N ALA A 93 -12.36 -4.46 -11.98
CA ALA A 93 -13.25 -3.82 -12.97
C ALA A 93 -14.74 -3.78 -12.64
N SER A 94 -15.23 -4.70 -11.81
CA SER A 94 -16.63 -4.73 -11.35
C SER A 94 -16.96 -3.66 -10.30
N VAL A 95 -15.93 -3.03 -9.71
CA VAL A 95 -16.05 -1.97 -8.70
C VAL A 95 -15.33 -0.70 -9.15
N LEU A 96 -14.12 -0.83 -9.70
CA LEU A 96 -13.29 0.25 -10.23
C LEU A 96 -13.12 -0.01 -11.74
N PRO A 97 -14.07 0.45 -12.57
CA PRO A 97 -14.14 0.04 -13.97
C PRO A 97 -12.99 0.61 -14.81
N THR A 98 -12.44 1.77 -14.46
CA THR A 98 -11.37 2.41 -15.22
C THR A 98 -10.02 2.37 -14.50
N GLU A 99 -8.96 2.62 -15.27
CA GLU A 99 -7.60 2.80 -14.74
C GLU A 99 -7.53 3.99 -13.79
N HIS A 100 -8.20 5.09 -14.13
CA HIS A 100 -8.31 6.27 -13.28
C HIS A 100 -9.01 5.95 -11.96
N ASP A 101 -10.12 5.21 -11.99
CA ASP A 101 -10.83 4.80 -10.76
C ASP A 101 -9.93 3.95 -9.84
N TYR A 102 -9.12 3.06 -10.41
CA TYR A 102 -8.20 2.20 -9.65
C TYR A 102 -7.15 3.02 -8.89
N PHE A 103 -6.42 3.88 -9.60
CA PHE A 103 -5.39 4.72 -8.99
C PHE A 103 -5.99 5.78 -8.07
N GLY A 104 -7.09 6.41 -8.47
CA GLY A 104 -7.81 7.40 -7.67
C GLY A 104 -8.30 6.82 -6.34
N ALA A 105 -8.83 5.59 -6.33
CA ALA A 105 -9.24 4.92 -5.10
C ALA A 105 -8.07 4.64 -4.16
N ALA A 106 -6.95 4.12 -4.67
CA ALA A 106 -5.76 3.86 -3.87
C ALA A 106 -5.16 5.13 -3.25
N LEU A 107 -5.06 6.21 -4.03
CA LEU A 107 -4.60 7.51 -3.55
C LEU A 107 -5.56 8.09 -2.48
N SER A 108 -6.87 7.96 -2.69
CA SER A 108 -7.87 8.42 -1.72
C SER A 108 -7.81 7.61 -0.41
N LEU A 109 -7.54 6.31 -0.48
CA LEU A 109 -7.30 5.48 0.71
C LEU A 109 -6.04 5.90 1.44
N ASN A 110 -4.95 6.16 0.72
CA ASN A 110 -3.69 6.61 1.31
C ASN A 110 -3.86 7.91 2.10
N GLU A 111 -4.54 8.88 1.49
CA GLU A 111 -4.87 10.17 2.10
C GLU A 111 -5.79 10.03 3.32
N ARG A 112 -6.85 9.19 3.21
CA ARG A 112 -7.78 8.95 4.31
C ARG A 112 -7.11 8.29 5.51
N LEU A 113 -6.22 7.33 5.27
CA LEU A 113 -5.57 6.58 6.33
C LEU A 113 -4.43 7.36 6.98
N ASP A 114 -3.60 8.03 6.17
CA ASP A 114 -2.40 8.76 6.61
C ASP A 114 -1.63 7.99 7.71
N LEU A 115 -1.29 6.74 7.38
CA LEU A 115 -0.70 5.79 8.33
C LEU A 115 0.62 6.32 8.91
N THR A 116 1.40 7.05 8.12
CA THR A 116 2.64 7.68 8.58
C THR A 116 2.36 8.64 9.73
N SER A 117 1.41 9.56 9.56
CA SER A 117 1.07 10.50 10.63
C SER A 117 0.41 9.80 11.82
N ALA A 118 -0.37 8.74 11.60
CA ALA A 118 -0.94 7.95 12.69
C ALA A 118 0.16 7.34 13.58
N LEU A 119 1.19 6.75 12.98
CA LEU A 119 2.37 6.24 13.69
C LEU A 119 3.09 7.37 14.44
N PHE A 120 3.31 8.52 13.78
CA PHE A 120 4.03 9.64 14.37
C PHE A 120 3.30 10.24 15.57
N ARG A 121 1.97 10.38 15.49
CA ARG A 121 1.13 10.83 16.62
C ARG A 121 1.18 9.86 17.80
N ALA A 122 1.39 8.57 17.54
CA ALA A 122 1.59 7.55 18.57
C ALA A 122 3.03 7.53 19.14
N GLY A 123 3.91 8.43 18.69
CA GLY A 123 5.32 8.49 19.12
C GLY A 123 6.22 7.44 18.44
N ILE A 124 5.70 6.76 17.41
CA ILE A 124 6.45 5.78 16.63
C ILE A 124 7.16 6.52 15.50
N GLN A 125 8.46 6.73 15.67
CA GLN A 125 9.31 7.47 14.74
C GLN A 125 10.31 6.53 14.07
N PRO A 126 10.75 6.81 12.84
CA PRO A 126 11.79 6.01 12.18
C PRO A 126 13.07 6.02 13.00
N SER A 127 13.59 4.84 13.33
CA SER A 127 14.81 4.68 14.11
C SER A 127 15.51 3.37 13.76
N SER A 128 16.84 3.40 13.72
CA SER A 128 17.71 2.22 13.58
C SER A 128 18.15 1.63 14.94
N THR A 129 17.78 2.27 16.05
CA THR A 129 18.21 1.88 17.41
C THR A 129 17.05 1.65 18.37
N GLN A 130 15.90 2.28 18.12
CA GLN A 130 14.69 2.12 18.93
C GLN A 130 13.77 1.08 18.30
N ALA A 131 13.48 0.02 19.04
CA ALA A 131 12.45 -0.94 18.67
C ALA A 131 11.08 -0.49 19.23
N TYR A 132 10.01 -0.81 18.50
CA TYR A 132 8.63 -0.58 18.93
C TYR A 132 7.89 -1.91 19.01
N PRO A 133 7.12 -2.18 20.08
CA PRO A 133 6.24 -3.33 20.13
C PRO A 133 5.22 -3.31 18.98
N THR A 134 5.00 -4.45 18.33
CA THR A 134 4.01 -4.58 17.24
C THR A 134 2.61 -4.16 17.66
N LYS A 135 2.21 -4.43 18.92
CA LYS A 135 0.94 -3.98 19.49
C LYS A 135 0.75 -2.47 19.47
N ASP A 136 1.83 -1.69 19.56
CA ASP A 136 1.76 -0.23 19.56
C ASP A 136 1.59 0.29 18.13
N ILE A 137 2.23 -0.37 17.15
CA ILE A 137 2.01 -0.14 15.71
C ILE A 137 0.55 -0.46 15.34
N VAL A 138 0.03 -1.63 15.75
CA VAL A 138 -1.37 -2.02 15.52
C VAL A 138 -2.32 -0.99 16.13
N LYS A 139 -2.09 -0.57 17.38
CA LYS A 139 -2.91 0.44 18.04
C LYS A 139 -2.90 1.78 17.29
N ALA A 140 -1.75 2.22 16.78
CA ALA A 140 -1.66 3.45 16.00
C ALA A 140 -2.48 3.35 14.70
N VAL A 141 -2.40 2.22 13.99
CA VAL A 141 -3.18 1.98 12.77
C VAL A 141 -4.69 1.90 13.08
N LYS A 142 -5.09 1.22 14.16
CA LYS A 142 -6.50 1.16 14.62
C LYS A 142 -7.13 2.52 14.84
N SER A 143 -6.34 3.52 15.26
CA SER A 143 -6.84 4.88 15.44
C SER A 143 -7.41 5.54 14.18
N VAL A 144 -7.09 5.02 12.98
CA VAL A 144 -7.59 5.53 11.70
C VAL A 144 -8.47 4.53 10.93
N ILE A 145 -8.42 3.23 11.26
CA ILE A 145 -9.24 2.19 10.61
C ILE A 145 -10.42 1.70 11.44
N GLY A 146 -10.45 2.00 12.75
CA GLY A 146 -11.46 1.54 13.70
C GLY A 146 -10.93 0.48 14.66
N ASP A 147 -11.40 0.52 15.90
CA ASP A 147 -10.87 -0.32 17.00
C ASP A 147 -11.15 -1.82 16.83
N ASP A 148 -12.16 -2.19 16.05
CA ASP A 148 -12.57 -3.58 15.79
C ASP A 148 -11.90 -4.20 14.56
N VAL A 149 -11.01 -3.47 13.89
CA VAL A 149 -10.31 -3.91 12.67
C VAL A 149 -8.81 -4.04 12.92
N ASP A 150 -8.27 -5.24 12.72
CA ASP A 150 -6.85 -5.52 12.81
C ASP A 150 -6.18 -5.38 11.42
N PRO A 151 -5.07 -4.60 11.32
CA PRO A 151 -4.23 -4.58 10.13
C PRO A 151 -3.29 -5.79 10.11
N GLU A 152 -2.77 -6.15 8.94
CA GLU A 152 -1.64 -7.08 8.85
C GLU A 152 -0.33 -6.31 8.81
N LEU A 153 0.63 -6.75 9.63
CA LEU A 153 2.00 -6.25 9.62
C LEU A 153 2.91 -7.31 8.98
N ASN A 154 3.61 -6.92 7.92
CA ASN A 154 4.66 -7.74 7.33
C ASN A 154 6.02 -7.18 7.75
N CYS A 155 6.85 -8.03 8.35
CA CYS A 155 8.18 -7.65 8.83
C CYS A 155 9.26 -8.50 8.16
N ALA A 156 10.36 -7.86 7.78
CA ALA A 156 11.57 -8.50 7.28
C ALA A 156 12.69 -8.34 8.31
N ASP A 157 13.26 -9.46 8.78
CA ASP A 157 14.33 -9.49 9.79
C ASP A 157 14.03 -8.64 11.05
N GLY A 158 12.77 -8.67 11.50
CA GLY A 158 12.30 -7.91 12.65
C GLY A 158 11.99 -6.43 12.39
N ASN A 159 12.21 -5.93 11.17
CA ASN A 159 11.89 -4.56 10.75
C ASN A 159 10.56 -4.52 9.99
N LEU A 160 9.73 -3.50 10.24
CA LEU A 160 8.46 -3.32 9.55
C LEU A 160 8.70 -3.04 8.06
N GLN A 161 8.18 -3.92 7.19
CA GLN A 161 8.29 -3.78 5.75
C GLN A 161 6.98 -3.29 5.14
N GLU A 162 5.84 -3.84 5.53
CA GLU A 162 4.53 -3.42 5.01
C GLU A 162 3.47 -3.34 6.10
N ILE A 163 2.52 -2.43 5.91
CA ILE A 163 1.23 -2.42 6.61
C ILE A 163 0.14 -2.64 5.56
N ARG A 164 -0.73 -3.61 5.82
CA ARG A 164 -1.87 -3.94 4.97
C ARG A 164 -3.17 -3.72 5.71
N VAL A 165 -4.12 -3.08 5.05
CA VAL A 165 -5.47 -2.83 5.57
C VAL A 165 -6.48 -3.35 4.57
N CYS A 166 -7.43 -4.15 5.05
CA CYS A 166 -8.46 -4.74 4.21
C CYS A 166 -9.75 -3.91 4.20
N PHE A 167 -10.40 -3.88 3.04
CA PHE A 167 -11.59 -3.10 2.78
C PHE A 167 -12.64 -3.91 2.05
N THR A 168 -13.91 -3.72 2.40
CA THR A 168 -15.02 -4.18 1.57
C THR A 168 -14.95 -3.55 0.17
N LYS A 169 -15.75 -4.07 -0.77
CA LYS A 169 -15.92 -3.46 -2.11
C LYS A 169 -16.45 -2.02 -2.09
N THR A 170 -16.99 -1.58 -0.96
CA THR A 170 -17.48 -0.22 -0.71
C THR A 170 -16.51 0.61 0.13
N PHE A 171 -15.26 0.17 0.28
CA PHE A 171 -14.19 0.88 1.02
C PHE A 171 -14.48 1.12 2.51
N GLN A 172 -15.19 0.19 3.15
CA GLN A 172 -15.29 0.11 4.61
C GLN A 172 -14.21 -0.82 5.13
N ALA A 173 -13.48 -0.39 6.17
CA ALA A 173 -12.42 -1.20 6.75
C ALA A 173 -13.00 -2.51 7.32
N ARG A 174 -12.27 -3.61 7.13
CA ARG A 174 -12.60 -4.94 7.65
C ARG A 174 -11.32 -5.68 8.02
N ASN A 175 -11.45 -6.72 8.84
CA ASN A 175 -10.34 -7.65 9.08
C ASN A 175 -9.93 -8.31 7.77
N CYS A 176 -8.63 -8.53 7.61
CA CYS A 176 -8.10 -9.39 6.55
C CYS A 176 -8.39 -10.83 6.95
N ASP A 177 -9.26 -11.51 6.21
CA ASP A 177 -9.56 -12.91 6.48
C ASP A 177 -8.34 -13.76 6.07
N SER A 178 -7.93 -14.67 6.96
CA SER A 178 -6.80 -15.61 6.79
C SER A 178 -7.27 -17.02 6.47
#